data_AF-A0AAV0ZP92-F1
#
_entry.id   AF-A0AAV0ZP92-F1
#
_cell.length_a   1.000
_cell.length_b   1.000
_cell.length_c   1.000
_cell.angle_alpha   90.00
_cell.angle_beta   90.00
_cell.angle_gamma   90.00
#
_symmetry.space_group_name_H-M   'P 1'
#
loop_
_entity.id
_entity.type
_entity.pdbx_description
1 polymer ?
#
loop_
_entity_poly.entity_id
_entity_poly.type
_entity_poly.pdbx_seq_one_letter_code
_entity_poly.pdbx_strand_id
1 'polypeptide(L)'
;MAFQRRRHHFYQRFRLMIPVISAVAAVLLFLFAMLSFLAPSPIESDQMHRRRHYTAVNGKANDAIGKPVFRVPKNGGKMSHDVWSSRNSEHFYGCSNASSKFPKAQVTTRPNRYLLIATSGGLNQQRTGITDAVVVARILNATLVVPKLDQRSYWKDSSNFSEIFDVNWFTSYLSNDVKIIKQLPSINKGRKALSAYNMRVPRKCNERCYINRILPVLVKKRAVQLNKFDYRLANRLDTEYQKLRCRVNYQALRFTDPIQEMGEKLVKRMRMRKKHYIALHLR
;
A
#
# COMPACT_ATOMS: atom_id res chain seq x y z
N MET A 1 -0.89 72.39 38.48
CA MET A 1 -0.55 72.68 37.07
C MET A 1 -0.14 71.38 36.37
N ALA A 2 -0.50 71.24 35.09
CA ALA A 2 0.00 70.24 34.12
C ALA A 2 -0.49 68.77 34.19
N PHE A 3 -1.79 68.49 33.96
CA PHE A 3 -2.22 67.14 33.52
C PHE A 3 -3.34 67.08 32.46
N GLN A 4 -3.82 68.22 31.93
CA GLN A 4 -4.90 68.23 30.93
C GLN A 4 -4.45 68.31 29.46
N ARG A 5 -3.15 68.51 29.16
CA ARG A 5 -2.67 68.61 27.76
C ARG A 5 -2.35 67.28 27.06
N ARG A 6 -2.23 66.14 27.77
CA ARG A 6 -1.84 64.86 27.15
C ARG A 6 -2.99 64.02 26.59
N ARG A 7 -4.23 64.15 27.08
CA ARG A 7 -5.36 63.31 26.62
C ARG A 7 -5.96 63.73 25.28
N HIS A 8 -5.91 65.01 24.92
CA HIS A 8 -6.54 65.50 23.69
C HIS A 8 -5.72 65.17 22.42
N HIS A 9 -4.39 65.13 22.53
CA HIS A 9 -3.51 64.74 21.41
C HIS A 9 -3.65 63.26 20.99
N PHE A 10 -4.00 62.37 21.93
CA PHE A 10 -4.13 60.94 21.64
C PHE A 10 -5.39 60.64 20.84
N TYR A 11 -6.51 61.32 21.16
CA TYR A 11 -7.79 61.18 20.45
C TYR A 11 -7.74 61.76 19.03
N GLN A 12 -7.07 62.90 18.83
CA GLN A 12 -6.87 63.46 17.49
C GLN A 12 -5.95 62.60 16.62
N ARG A 13 -4.84 62.05 17.18
CA ARG A 13 -3.98 61.10 16.45
C ARG A 13 -4.73 59.84 16.06
N PHE A 14 -5.56 59.27 16.93
CA PHE A 14 -6.36 58.09 16.58
C PHE A 14 -7.37 58.38 15.46
N ARG A 15 -8.06 59.54 15.49
CA ARG A 15 -8.99 59.94 14.42
C ARG A 15 -8.29 60.10 13.06
N LEU A 16 -7.06 60.61 13.04
CA LEU A 16 -6.27 60.73 11.80
C LEU A 16 -5.71 59.39 11.29
N MET A 17 -5.52 58.40 12.17
CA MET A 17 -4.98 57.08 11.80
C MET A 17 -6.05 56.10 11.30
N ILE A 18 -7.33 56.28 11.66
CA ILE A 18 -8.44 55.44 11.18
C ILE A 18 -8.53 55.36 9.64
N PRO A 19 -8.50 56.47 8.88
CA PRO A 19 -8.53 56.38 7.41
C PRO A 19 -7.28 55.71 6.84
N VAL A 20 -6.11 55.88 7.46
CA VAL A 20 -4.86 55.20 7.05
C VAL A 20 -4.96 53.69 7.28
N ILE A 21 -5.45 53.27 8.44
CA ILE A 21 -5.63 51.84 8.77
C ILE A 21 -6.68 51.21 7.84
N SER A 22 -7.77 51.92 7.55
CA SER A 22 -8.80 51.46 6.61
C SER A 22 -8.26 51.32 5.19
N ALA A 23 -7.49 52.29 4.71
CA ALA A 23 -6.84 52.23 3.40
C ALA A 23 -5.83 51.07 3.30
N VAL A 24 -5.01 50.86 4.34
CA VAL A 24 -4.05 49.74 4.39
C VAL A 24 -4.80 48.40 4.43
N ALA A 25 -5.87 48.27 5.20
CA ALA A 25 -6.67 47.06 5.25
C ALA A 25 -7.36 46.77 3.90
N ALA A 26 -7.87 47.79 3.23
CA ALA A 26 -8.46 47.66 1.90
C ALA A 26 -7.42 47.21 0.85
N VAL A 27 -6.22 47.79 0.87
CA VAL A 27 -5.11 47.40 -0.01
C VAL A 27 -4.68 45.96 0.26
N LEU A 28 -4.58 45.55 1.53
CA LEU A 28 -4.25 44.16 1.90
C LEU A 28 -5.32 43.18 1.46
N LEU A 29 -6.61 43.52 1.60
CA LEU A 29 -7.71 42.69 1.11
C LEU A 29 -7.72 42.59 -0.42
N PHE A 30 -7.43 43.68 -1.12
CA PHE A 30 -7.32 43.67 -2.58
C PHE A 30 -6.12 42.86 -3.06
N LEU A 31 -4.98 42.97 -2.38
CA LEU A 31 -3.80 42.13 -2.63
C LEU A 31 -4.10 40.66 -2.35
N PHE A 32 -4.81 40.35 -1.28
CA PHE A 32 -5.20 38.97 -0.94
C PHE A 32 -6.18 38.40 -1.97
N ALA A 33 -7.14 39.20 -2.43
CA ALA A 33 -8.07 38.81 -3.50
C ALA A 33 -7.33 38.60 -4.82
N MET A 34 -6.46 39.53 -5.23
CA MET A 34 -5.63 39.39 -6.44
C MET A 34 -4.69 38.18 -6.34
N LEU A 35 -4.07 37.95 -5.18
CA LEU A 35 -3.27 36.75 -4.93
C LEU A 35 -4.14 35.49 -4.90
N SER A 36 -5.42 35.55 -4.56
CA SER A 36 -6.33 34.39 -4.63
C SER A 36 -6.82 34.11 -6.05
N PHE A 37 -6.91 35.13 -6.91
CA PHE A 37 -7.19 34.99 -8.35
C PHE A 37 -5.96 34.61 -9.17
N LEU A 38 -4.77 35.02 -8.74
CA LEU A 38 -3.47 34.69 -9.36
C LEU A 38 -2.84 33.43 -8.77
N ALA A 39 -3.22 33.03 -7.55
CA ALA A 39 -2.85 31.74 -7.00
C ALA A 39 -3.65 30.67 -7.75
N PRO A 40 -2.98 29.64 -8.29
CA PRO A 40 -3.70 28.48 -8.79
C PRO A 40 -4.53 27.89 -7.65
N SER A 41 -5.70 27.33 -7.99
CA SER A 41 -6.42 26.48 -7.02
C SER A 41 -5.46 25.43 -6.44
N PRO A 42 -5.64 24.91 -5.22
CA PRO A 42 -4.72 23.93 -4.61
C PRO A 42 -4.69 22.56 -5.35
N ILE A 43 -5.20 22.51 -6.56
CA ILE A 43 -5.14 21.41 -7.49
C ILE A 43 -4.39 21.97 -8.72
N GLU A 44 -3.24 21.38 -9.03
CA GLU A 44 -2.32 21.71 -10.14
C GLU A 44 -1.15 22.68 -9.82
N SER A 45 -0.26 22.28 -8.92
CA SER A 45 1.19 22.49 -9.08
C SER A 45 1.77 21.14 -9.54
N ASP A 46 2.17 20.93 -10.79
CA ASP A 46 3.46 21.37 -11.31
C ASP A 46 3.47 21.31 -12.86
N GLN A 47 2.92 22.32 -13.52
CA GLN A 47 3.37 22.65 -14.87
C GLN A 47 4.45 23.72 -14.79
N MET A 48 5.67 23.30 -14.47
CA MET A 48 6.86 24.12 -14.71
C MET A 48 8.05 23.27 -15.10
N HIS A 49 8.00 22.68 -16.31
CA HIS A 49 9.11 22.76 -17.26
C HIS A 49 8.60 22.61 -18.69
N ARG A 50 8.24 23.78 -19.21
CA ARG A 50 8.00 24.09 -20.61
C ARG A 50 9.20 23.66 -21.47
N ARG A 51 8.87 23.14 -22.66
CA ARG A 51 9.63 23.20 -23.93
C ARG A 51 10.78 22.20 -24.12
N ARG A 52 10.50 21.12 -24.86
CA ARG A 52 11.36 20.71 -25.99
C ARG A 52 10.56 20.00 -27.08
N HIS A 53 10.49 20.70 -28.21
CA HIS A 53 10.31 20.28 -29.60
C HIS A 53 9.52 19.00 -29.92
N TYR A 54 8.43 19.23 -30.66
CA TYR A 54 7.88 18.34 -31.67
C TYR A 54 8.98 17.78 -32.58
N THR A 55 9.03 16.46 -32.71
CA THR A 55 9.31 15.78 -33.99
C THR A 55 8.61 14.42 -33.95
N ALA A 56 7.62 14.28 -34.83
CA ALA A 56 6.97 13.02 -35.13
C ALA A 56 7.98 12.07 -35.78
N VAL A 57 8.10 10.85 -35.27
CA VAL A 57 8.76 9.75 -35.98
C VAL A 57 7.84 8.53 -35.92
N ASN A 58 7.27 8.21 -37.08
CA ASN A 58 6.64 6.94 -37.39
C ASN A 58 7.64 5.79 -37.16
N GLY A 59 7.22 4.72 -36.49
CA GLY A 59 8.08 3.57 -36.25
C GLY A 59 7.30 2.29 -36.02
N LYS A 60 7.26 1.45 -37.05
CA LYS A 60 6.64 0.12 -37.18
C LYS A 60 6.90 -0.81 -35.98
N ALA A 61 5.89 -1.64 -35.75
CA ALA A 61 5.94 -2.85 -34.94
C ALA A 61 7.03 -3.83 -35.41
N ASN A 62 7.62 -4.57 -34.47
CA ASN A 62 8.14 -5.91 -34.68
C ASN A 62 8.06 -6.71 -33.37
N ASP A 63 7.51 -7.91 -33.48
CA ASP A 63 7.36 -8.94 -32.45
C ASP A 63 8.71 -9.52 -32.01
N ALA A 64 8.84 -9.83 -30.72
CA ALA A 64 9.71 -10.89 -30.24
C ALA A 64 9.24 -11.44 -28.89
N ILE A 65 9.09 -12.77 -28.86
CA ILE A 65 8.56 -13.63 -27.81
C ILE A 65 9.46 -13.62 -26.56
N GLY A 66 8.86 -13.40 -25.39
CA GLY A 66 9.52 -13.52 -24.08
C GLY A 66 8.49 -13.69 -22.95
N LYS A 67 8.82 -14.56 -21.98
CA LYS A 67 8.05 -14.98 -20.78
C LYS A 67 7.12 -13.90 -20.19
N PRO A 68 5.94 -14.24 -19.62
CA PRO A 68 5.01 -13.24 -19.10
C PRO A 68 5.56 -12.64 -17.82
N VAL A 69 6.38 -11.60 -17.95
CA VAL A 69 6.55 -10.59 -16.91
C VAL A 69 5.21 -9.86 -16.88
N PHE A 70 4.46 -9.98 -15.78
CA PHE A 70 3.25 -9.19 -15.59
C PHE A 70 3.64 -7.71 -15.59
N ARG A 71 3.52 -7.08 -16.76
CA ARG A 71 3.49 -5.64 -16.91
C ARG A 71 2.04 -5.24 -16.75
N VAL A 72 1.75 -4.32 -15.83
CA VAL A 72 0.51 -3.55 -15.92
C VAL A 72 0.44 -3.03 -17.35
N PRO A 73 -0.62 -3.34 -18.13
CA PRO A 73 -0.66 -3.00 -19.55
C PRO A 73 -0.43 -1.50 -19.72
N LYS A 74 0.62 -1.10 -20.45
CA LYS A 74 0.83 0.31 -20.81
C LYS A 74 -0.30 0.82 -21.72
N ASN A 75 -0.95 -0.09 -22.44
CA ASN A 75 -2.11 0.18 -23.27
C ASN A 75 -3.25 -0.72 -22.80
N GLY A 76 -4.09 -0.22 -21.88
CA GLY A 76 -5.51 -0.56 -21.98
C GLY A 76 -5.95 -0.15 -23.39
N GLY A 77 -6.68 -1.01 -24.10
CA GLY A 77 -7.07 -0.73 -25.48
C GLY A 77 -7.60 0.70 -25.60
N LYS A 78 -7.05 1.48 -26.55
CA LYS A 78 -7.54 2.83 -26.85
C LYS A 78 -9.02 2.71 -27.26
N MET A 79 -9.92 2.86 -26.31
CA MET A 79 -11.27 3.30 -26.59
C MET A 79 -11.18 4.80 -26.87
N SER A 80 -11.87 5.27 -27.91
CA SER A 80 -11.84 6.67 -28.34
C SER A 80 -12.27 7.67 -27.26
N HIS A 81 -12.87 7.19 -26.17
CA HIS A 81 -13.05 7.91 -24.92
C HIS A 81 -12.84 6.94 -23.75
N ASP A 82 -11.69 7.01 -23.10
CA ASP A 82 -11.48 6.33 -21.83
C ASP A 82 -12.11 7.19 -20.74
N VAL A 83 -13.21 6.73 -20.15
CA VAL A 83 -13.94 7.43 -19.07
C VAL A 83 -13.01 7.75 -17.89
N TRP A 84 -11.89 7.03 -17.77
CA TRP A 84 -10.91 7.16 -16.70
C TRP A 84 -9.58 7.79 -17.12
N SER A 85 -9.42 8.23 -18.37
CA SER A 85 -8.23 9.00 -18.75
C SER A 85 -8.33 10.41 -18.18
N SER A 86 -7.79 10.61 -16.97
CA SER A 86 -7.48 11.95 -16.49
C SER A 86 -6.20 12.45 -17.16
N ARG A 87 -6.03 13.78 -17.28
CA ARG A 87 -4.78 14.38 -17.77
C ARG A 87 -3.54 13.89 -17.02
N ASN A 88 -3.69 13.51 -15.76
CA ASN A 88 -2.60 13.08 -14.90
C ASN A 88 -2.39 11.55 -14.90
N SER A 89 -3.21 10.77 -15.62
CA SER A 89 -3.11 9.30 -15.64
C SER A 89 -1.74 8.79 -16.07
N GLU A 90 -1.06 9.51 -16.97
CA GLU A 90 0.31 9.21 -17.44
C GLU A 90 1.39 9.32 -16.36
N HIS A 91 1.13 10.07 -15.28
CA HIS A 91 2.05 10.22 -14.15
C HIS A 91 1.87 9.12 -13.10
N PHE A 92 0.81 8.33 -13.17
CA PHE A 92 0.60 7.18 -12.30
C PHE A 92 1.20 5.92 -12.93
N TYR A 93 2.15 5.31 -12.22
CA TYR A 93 2.74 4.04 -12.62
C TYR A 93 2.80 3.09 -11.43
N GLY A 94 2.87 1.79 -11.73
CA GLY A 94 2.99 0.77 -10.69
C GLY A 94 4.29 0.92 -9.90
N CYS A 95 4.19 1.32 -8.64
CA CYS A 95 5.33 1.43 -7.72
C CYS A 95 5.39 0.21 -6.79
N SER A 96 5.59 -0.97 -7.38
CA SER A 96 5.70 -2.22 -6.63
C SER A 96 7.05 -2.91 -6.80
N ASN A 97 7.83 -2.61 -7.84
CA ASN A 97 9.11 -3.30 -8.06
C ASN A 97 10.14 -2.99 -6.97
N ALA A 98 10.82 -4.04 -6.48
CA ALA A 98 11.92 -3.89 -5.53
C ALA A 98 13.08 -3.13 -6.17
N SER A 99 13.73 -2.27 -5.39
CA SER A 99 14.99 -1.64 -5.82
C SER A 99 16.12 -2.66 -5.82
N SER A 100 17.17 -2.40 -6.61
CA SER A 100 18.40 -3.21 -6.61
C SER A 100 19.11 -3.24 -5.24
N LYS A 101 18.86 -2.23 -4.40
CA LYS A 101 19.41 -2.11 -3.05
C LYS A 101 18.66 -2.97 -2.02
N PHE A 102 17.47 -3.48 -2.35
CA PHE A 102 16.69 -4.32 -1.45
C PHE A 102 17.24 -5.75 -1.47
N PRO A 103 17.90 -6.24 -0.40
CA PRO A 103 18.62 -7.50 -0.47
C PRO A 103 17.68 -8.69 -0.68
N LYS A 104 18.11 -9.73 -1.40
CA LYS A 104 17.24 -10.90 -1.61
C LYS A 104 17.08 -11.73 -0.34
N ALA A 105 15.95 -12.44 -0.21
CA ALA A 105 15.61 -13.29 0.92
C ALA A 105 16.69 -14.33 1.26
N GLN A 106 17.34 -14.89 0.23
CA GLN A 106 18.39 -15.89 0.38
C GLN A 106 19.57 -15.38 1.21
N VAL A 107 19.83 -14.07 1.18
CA VAL A 107 20.93 -13.42 1.92
C VAL A 107 20.47 -13.01 3.31
N THR A 108 19.24 -12.53 3.46
CA THR A 108 18.77 -11.92 4.71
C THR A 108 18.12 -12.90 5.67
N THR A 109 17.42 -13.93 5.17
CA THR A 109 16.67 -14.88 6.00
C THR A 109 17.62 -15.66 6.91
N ARG A 110 17.37 -15.59 8.23
CA ARG A 110 18.12 -16.34 9.22
C ARG A 110 17.52 -17.75 9.42
N PRO A 111 18.35 -18.78 9.57
CA PRO A 111 17.87 -20.13 9.83
C PRO A 111 17.18 -20.22 11.19
N ASN A 112 16.32 -21.22 11.37
CA ASN A 112 15.64 -21.53 12.63
C ASN A 112 14.78 -20.38 13.22
N ARG A 113 14.31 -19.46 12.37
CA ARG A 113 13.34 -18.41 12.73
C ARG A 113 12.09 -18.58 11.88
N TYR A 114 11.00 -19.03 12.50
CA TYR A 114 9.72 -19.30 11.85
C TYR A 114 8.64 -18.39 12.42
N LEU A 115 8.07 -17.57 11.56
CA LEU A 115 6.94 -16.72 11.88
C LEU A 115 5.66 -17.39 11.37
N LEU A 116 4.72 -17.63 12.27
CA LEU A 116 3.37 -18.10 11.94
C LEU A 116 2.40 -16.96 12.22
N ILE A 117 1.37 -16.85 11.38
CA ILE A 117 0.36 -15.82 11.50
C ILE A 117 -1.01 -16.47 11.48
N ALA A 118 -1.83 -16.16 12.48
CA ALA A 118 -3.27 -16.39 12.45
C ALA A 118 -3.96 -15.03 12.28
N THR A 119 -4.52 -14.83 11.09
CA THR A 119 -5.21 -13.59 10.72
C THR A 119 -6.52 -13.44 11.49
N SER A 120 -7.18 -12.28 11.36
CA SER A 120 -8.49 -12.01 11.94
C SER A 120 -9.26 -10.99 11.11
N GLY A 121 -10.56 -10.89 11.35
CA GLY A 121 -11.41 -9.94 10.60
C GLY A 121 -11.99 -10.56 9.33
N GLY A 122 -12.71 -9.76 8.53
CA GLY A 122 -13.32 -10.13 7.24
C GLY A 122 -12.31 -10.38 6.09
N LEU A 123 -12.78 -10.96 4.95
CA LEU A 123 -12.17 -10.93 3.61
C LEU A 123 -10.84 -10.18 3.45
N ASN A 124 -11.09 -8.89 3.22
CA ASN A 124 -10.12 -7.87 2.91
C ASN A 124 -9.25 -7.47 4.11
N GLN A 125 -9.74 -7.67 5.34
CA GLN A 125 -8.94 -7.45 6.55
C GLN A 125 -7.90 -8.54 6.72
N GLN A 126 -8.26 -9.81 6.50
CA GLN A 126 -7.31 -10.93 6.48
C GLN A 126 -6.31 -10.78 5.33
N ARG A 127 -6.76 -10.35 4.14
CA ARG A 127 -5.87 -9.99 3.03
C ARG A 127 -4.82 -8.94 3.41
N THR A 128 -5.23 -7.92 4.16
CA THR A 128 -4.31 -6.91 4.73
C THR A 128 -3.36 -7.54 5.75
N GLY A 129 -3.87 -8.40 6.64
CA GLY A 129 -3.06 -9.14 7.60
C GLY A 129 -2.00 -10.04 6.96
N ILE A 130 -2.33 -10.73 5.86
CA ILE A 130 -1.37 -11.54 5.09
C ILE A 130 -0.31 -10.65 4.44
N THR A 131 -0.72 -9.49 3.90
CA THR A 131 0.20 -8.52 3.32
C THR A 131 1.21 -8.03 4.36
N ASP A 132 0.72 -7.66 5.55
CA ASP A 132 1.56 -7.27 6.68
C ASP A 132 2.45 -8.41 7.18
N ALA A 133 1.96 -9.65 7.16
CA ALA A 133 2.71 -10.83 7.60
C ALA A 133 4.00 -11.03 6.80
N VAL A 134 3.93 -10.87 5.47
CA VAL A 134 5.12 -10.98 4.60
C VAL A 134 6.13 -9.89 4.96
N VAL A 135 5.68 -8.66 5.14
CA VAL A 135 6.58 -7.55 5.51
C VAL A 135 7.17 -7.75 6.90
N VAL A 136 6.41 -8.25 7.88
CA VAL A 136 6.93 -8.55 9.21
C VAL A 136 7.95 -9.68 9.17
N ALA A 137 7.71 -10.75 8.41
CA ALA A 137 8.68 -11.81 8.21
C ALA A 137 9.99 -11.25 7.63
N ARG A 138 9.88 -10.31 6.69
CA ARG A 138 11.03 -9.58 6.14
C ARG A 138 11.76 -8.75 7.19
N ILE A 139 11.07 -7.93 7.98
CA ILE A 139 11.66 -7.12 9.06
C ILE A 139 12.41 -7.99 10.07
N LEU A 140 11.85 -9.14 10.42
CA LEU A 140 12.43 -10.07 11.40
C LEU A 140 13.48 -11.02 10.81
N ASN A 141 13.72 -10.93 9.49
CA ASN A 141 14.57 -11.87 8.75
C ASN A 141 14.19 -13.33 9.01
N ALA A 142 12.89 -13.61 9.07
CA ALA A 142 12.32 -14.90 9.41
C ALA A 142 11.78 -15.63 8.16
N THR A 143 11.67 -16.94 8.26
CA THR A 143 10.87 -17.75 7.34
C THR A 143 9.40 -17.62 7.71
N LEU A 144 8.55 -17.23 6.77
CA LEU A 144 7.10 -17.19 6.98
C LEU A 144 6.51 -18.59 6.74
N VAL A 145 5.68 -19.05 7.66
CA VAL A 145 4.80 -20.20 7.41
C VAL A 145 3.51 -19.67 6.78
N VAL A 146 2.96 -20.37 5.78
CA VAL A 146 1.71 -20.00 5.10
C VAL A 146 0.65 -19.57 6.13
N PRO A 147 0.09 -18.35 6.02
CA PRO A 147 -0.82 -17.82 7.03
C PRO A 147 -2.08 -18.66 7.21
N LYS A 148 -2.60 -18.69 8.44
CA LYS A 148 -3.91 -19.27 8.74
C LYS A 148 -5.00 -18.21 8.65
N LEU A 149 -6.05 -18.52 7.90
CA LEU A 149 -7.26 -17.70 7.81
C LEU A 149 -8.12 -17.87 9.07
N ASP A 150 -8.81 -16.81 9.47
CA ASP A 150 -9.83 -16.89 10.51
C ASP A 150 -11.18 -17.26 9.88
N GLN A 151 -11.65 -18.45 10.25
CA GLN A 151 -12.85 -19.07 9.71
C GLN A 151 -14.07 -18.91 10.62
N ARG A 152 -13.93 -18.24 11.77
CA ARG A 152 -14.93 -18.29 12.84
C ARG A 152 -15.51 -16.92 13.19
N SER A 153 -14.71 -15.86 13.11
CA SER A 153 -15.13 -14.59 13.73
C SER A 153 -16.12 -13.76 12.92
N TYR A 154 -16.12 -13.85 11.58
CA TYR A 154 -16.93 -12.93 10.73
C TYR A 154 -17.59 -13.56 9.49
N TRP A 155 -17.29 -14.82 9.15
CA TRP A 155 -17.58 -15.43 7.86
C TRP A 155 -17.97 -16.88 8.15
N LYS A 156 -19.05 -17.37 7.54
CA LYS A 156 -19.48 -18.78 7.64
C LYS A 156 -18.80 -19.66 6.59
N ASP A 157 -17.59 -19.31 6.20
CA ASP A 157 -16.80 -20.03 5.22
C ASP A 157 -15.62 -20.70 5.93
N SER A 158 -15.54 -22.03 5.83
CA SER A 158 -14.48 -22.84 6.43
C SER A 158 -13.26 -23.00 5.51
N SER A 159 -13.21 -22.26 4.41
CA SER A 159 -12.12 -22.37 3.45
C SER A 159 -10.79 -21.99 4.09
N ASN A 160 -9.76 -22.77 3.81
CA ASN A 160 -8.39 -22.49 4.24
C ASN A 160 -7.65 -21.61 3.22
N PHE A 161 -6.40 -21.24 3.55
CA PHE A 161 -5.60 -20.39 2.68
C PHE A 161 -5.42 -20.98 1.28
N SER A 162 -5.16 -22.29 1.17
CA SER A 162 -4.91 -22.97 -0.11
C SER A 162 -6.15 -23.16 -0.98
N GLU A 163 -7.34 -23.09 -0.40
CA GLU A 163 -8.60 -23.17 -1.15
C GLU A 163 -8.95 -21.82 -1.79
N ILE A 164 -8.57 -20.71 -1.14
CA ILE A 164 -8.81 -19.36 -1.64
C ILE A 164 -7.66 -18.85 -2.51
N PHE A 165 -6.41 -19.03 -2.09
CA PHE A 165 -5.23 -18.47 -2.74
C PHE A 165 -4.28 -19.56 -3.24
N ASP A 166 -3.67 -19.33 -4.40
CA ASP A 166 -2.64 -20.22 -4.95
C ASP A 166 -1.34 -20.13 -4.12
N VAL A 167 -1.10 -21.15 -3.30
CA VAL A 167 0.07 -21.24 -2.41
C VAL A 167 1.38 -21.38 -3.19
N ASN A 168 1.37 -22.09 -4.31
CA ASN A 168 2.59 -22.33 -5.09
C ASN A 168 3.01 -21.04 -5.81
N TRP A 169 2.05 -20.30 -6.37
CA TRP A 169 2.28 -18.96 -6.90
C TRP A 169 2.76 -18.01 -5.80
N PHE A 170 2.03 -17.93 -4.67
CA PHE A 170 2.40 -17.06 -3.55
C PHE A 170 3.85 -17.30 -3.07
N THR A 171 4.24 -18.57 -2.95
CA THR A 171 5.59 -18.97 -2.51
C THR A 171 6.66 -18.65 -3.55
N SER A 172 6.43 -18.99 -4.82
CA SER A 172 7.41 -18.78 -5.89
C SER A 172 7.59 -17.31 -6.25
N TYR A 173 6.50 -16.55 -6.32
CA TYR A 173 6.50 -15.12 -6.63
C TYR A 173 7.30 -14.31 -5.58
N LEU A 174 7.11 -14.63 -4.29
CA LEU A 174 7.78 -13.93 -3.19
C LEU A 174 9.15 -14.51 -2.81
N SER A 175 9.66 -15.51 -3.55
CA SER A 175 10.90 -16.22 -3.21
C SER A 175 12.14 -15.33 -3.06
N ASN A 176 12.19 -14.21 -3.79
CA ASN A 176 13.26 -13.21 -3.67
C ASN A 176 13.05 -12.23 -2.51
N ASP A 177 11.84 -12.12 -1.98
CA ASP A 177 11.47 -11.15 -0.94
C ASP A 177 11.53 -11.78 0.46
N VAL A 178 10.88 -12.94 0.62
CA VAL A 178 10.75 -13.67 1.89
C VAL A 178 10.75 -15.17 1.63
N LYS A 179 11.46 -15.94 2.46
CA LYS A 179 11.34 -17.41 2.43
C LYS A 179 10.00 -17.85 3.03
N ILE A 180 9.23 -18.61 2.27
CA ILE A 180 7.90 -19.09 2.67
C ILE A 180 7.89 -20.63 2.66
N ILE A 181 7.30 -21.24 3.68
CA ILE A 181 7.09 -22.69 3.78
C ILE A 181 5.64 -23.02 4.12
N LYS A 182 5.14 -24.18 3.67
CA LYS A 182 3.75 -24.59 3.89
C LYS A 182 3.45 -24.93 5.36
N GLN A 183 4.40 -25.58 6.03
CA GLN A 183 4.29 -26.01 7.41
C GLN A 183 5.63 -25.95 8.13
N LEU A 184 5.60 -25.96 9.46
CA LEU A 184 6.84 -26.05 10.26
C LEU A 184 7.58 -27.35 9.95
N PRO A 185 8.92 -27.34 9.93
CA PRO A 185 9.70 -28.56 9.73
C PRO A 185 9.44 -29.57 10.85
N SER A 186 9.04 -30.78 10.49
CA SER A 186 9.01 -31.93 11.40
C SER A 186 10.45 -32.36 11.69
N ILE A 187 10.88 -32.27 12.94
CA ILE A 187 12.20 -32.75 13.34
C ILE A 187 12.07 -34.27 13.52
N ASN A 188 12.36 -35.04 12.46
CA ASN A 188 12.48 -36.50 12.58
C ASN A 188 13.76 -36.85 13.37
N LYS A 189 13.68 -37.93 14.16
CA LYS A 189 14.67 -38.46 15.14
C LYS A 189 14.53 -37.91 16.57
N GLY A 190 13.52 -38.41 17.30
CA GLY A 190 13.49 -38.43 18.78
C GLY A 190 13.32 -37.09 19.52
N ARG A 191 13.14 -35.96 18.81
CA ARG A 191 12.88 -34.65 19.42
C ARG A 191 11.42 -34.24 19.21
N LYS A 192 10.82 -33.61 20.23
CA LYS A 192 9.46 -33.05 20.17
C LYS A 192 9.33 -32.13 18.94
N ALA A 193 8.22 -32.25 18.21
CA ALA A 193 7.88 -31.37 17.10
C ALA A 193 7.98 -29.90 17.52
N LEU A 194 8.51 -29.05 16.64
CA LEU A 194 8.65 -27.62 16.93
C LEU A 194 7.25 -27.00 17.11
N SER A 195 6.92 -26.63 18.33
CA SER A 195 5.66 -25.95 18.65
C SER A 195 5.85 -24.43 18.66
N ALA A 196 4.88 -23.71 18.10
CA ALA A 196 4.92 -22.25 18.02
C ALA A 196 4.52 -21.62 19.36
N TYR A 197 5.31 -20.64 19.83
CA TYR A 197 4.94 -19.82 20.96
C TYR A 197 3.89 -18.77 20.54
N ASN A 198 2.71 -18.82 21.15
CA ASN A 198 1.61 -17.92 20.85
C ASN A 198 1.77 -16.56 21.53
N MET A 199 1.66 -15.48 20.78
CA MET A 199 1.59 -14.13 21.36
C MET A 199 0.76 -13.17 20.51
N ARG A 200 0.54 -11.96 21.03
CA ARG A 200 -0.15 -10.87 20.33
C ARG A 200 0.78 -9.67 20.19
N VAL A 201 0.50 -8.86 19.17
CA VAL A 201 1.22 -7.60 18.91
C VAL A 201 0.24 -6.44 19.01
N PRO A 202 0.63 -5.28 19.54
CA PRO A 202 -0.18 -4.06 19.47
C PRO A 202 -0.58 -3.73 18.03
N ARG A 203 -1.71 -3.03 17.84
CA ARG A 203 -2.08 -2.52 16.52
C ARG A 203 -1.08 -1.45 16.07
N LYS A 204 -0.84 -1.34 14.76
CA LYS A 204 0.05 -0.32 14.17
C LYS A 204 1.48 -0.30 14.77
N CYS A 205 2.02 -1.46 15.13
CA CYS A 205 3.41 -1.64 15.55
C CYS A 205 4.36 -1.34 14.37
N ASN A 206 5.34 -0.46 14.55
CA ASN A 206 6.35 -0.13 13.53
C ASN A 206 7.52 -1.13 13.53
N GLU A 207 8.52 -0.95 12.65
CA GLU A 207 9.63 -1.91 12.52
C GLU A 207 10.37 -2.09 13.86
N ARG A 208 10.68 -1.00 14.57
CA ARG A 208 11.35 -1.03 15.88
C ARG A 208 10.55 -1.79 16.93
N CYS A 209 9.22 -1.63 16.94
CA CYS A 209 8.35 -2.36 17.83
C CYS A 209 8.40 -3.88 17.58
N TYR A 210 8.45 -4.33 16.32
CA TYR A 210 8.64 -5.75 15.99
C TYR A 210 10.03 -6.26 16.39
N ILE A 211 11.08 -5.49 16.09
CA ILE A 211 12.46 -5.84 16.45
C ILE A 211 12.60 -5.96 17.96
N ASN A 212 12.06 -5.03 18.75
CA ASN A 212 12.25 -5.04 20.20
C ASN A 212 11.38 -6.09 20.91
N ARG A 213 10.17 -6.35 20.41
CA ARG A 213 9.20 -7.23 21.10
C ARG A 213 9.20 -8.66 20.60
N ILE A 214 9.32 -8.85 19.28
CA ILE A 214 9.10 -10.16 18.65
C ILE A 214 10.41 -10.86 18.36
N LEU A 215 11.44 -10.14 17.91
CA LEU A 215 12.73 -10.75 17.56
C LEU A 215 13.36 -11.51 18.74
N PRO A 216 13.40 -11.01 19.99
CA PRO A 216 14.01 -11.74 21.10
C PRO A 216 13.26 -13.06 21.41
N VAL A 217 11.93 -13.01 21.35
CA VAL A 217 11.08 -14.19 21.55
C VAL A 217 11.29 -15.18 20.41
N LEU A 218 11.35 -14.70 19.17
CA LEU A 218 11.57 -15.53 17.98
C LEU A 218 12.93 -16.22 18.00
N VAL A 219 13.98 -15.53 18.44
CA VAL A 219 15.32 -16.13 18.60
C VAL A 219 15.31 -17.21 19.69
N LYS A 220 14.65 -16.95 20.83
CA LYS A 220 14.58 -17.89 21.96
C LYS A 220 13.72 -19.11 21.66
N LYS A 221 12.56 -18.92 21.02
CA LYS A 221 11.54 -19.97 20.81
C LYS A 221 11.62 -20.62 19.43
N ARG A 222 12.35 -20.03 18.48
CA ARG A 222 12.48 -20.45 17.06
C ARG A 222 11.20 -20.36 16.24
N ALA A 223 10.04 -20.66 16.82
CA ALA A 223 8.74 -20.51 16.19
C ALA A 223 7.82 -19.63 17.05
N VAL A 224 7.25 -18.59 16.44
CA VAL A 224 6.30 -17.68 17.10
C VAL A 224 5.06 -17.55 16.23
N GLN A 225 3.89 -17.76 16.83
CA GLN A 225 2.60 -17.51 16.19
C GLN A 225 1.99 -16.21 16.71
N LEU A 226 1.76 -15.26 15.81
CA LEU A 226 1.03 -14.03 16.12
C LEU A 226 -0.45 -14.25 15.84
N ASN A 227 -1.26 -14.20 16.89
CA ASN A 227 -2.70 -14.42 16.82
C ASN A 227 -3.47 -13.10 16.69
N LYS A 228 -4.67 -13.16 16.11
CA LYS A 228 -5.54 -12.00 15.85
C LYS A 228 -4.81 -10.92 15.05
N PHE A 229 -4.18 -11.35 13.96
CA PHE A 229 -3.32 -10.51 13.15
C PHE A 229 -4.09 -9.76 12.05
N ASP A 230 -4.62 -8.60 12.42
CA ASP A 230 -5.24 -7.61 11.54
C ASP A 230 -4.68 -6.20 11.82
N TYR A 231 -4.21 -5.50 10.79
CA TYR A 231 -3.65 -4.13 10.89
C TYR A 231 -2.62 -3.97 12.03
N ARG A 232 -1.74 -4.97 12.18
CA ARG A 232 -0.74 -5.00 13.26
C ARG A 232 0.55 -4.29 12.89
N LEU A 233 0.84 -4.11 11.60
CA LEU A 233 1.99 -3.34 11.12
C LEU A 233 1.59 -1.90 10.84
N ALA A 234 2.44 -0.94 11.22
CA ALA A 234 2.20 0.49 11.02
C ALA A 234 2.01 0.84 9.52
N ASN A 235 1.24 1.89 9.24
CA ASN A 235 1.05 2.36 7.86
C ASN A 235 2.24 3.15 7.33
N ARG A 236 2.98 3.85 8.20
CA ARG A 236 4.21 4.55 7.83
C ARG A 236 5.38 3.56 7.94
N LEU A 237 5.87 3.11 6.80
CA LEU A 237 7.01 2.20 6.64
C LEU A 237 7.95 2.77 5.59
N ASP A 238 9.19 2.29 5.59
CA ASP A 238 10.16 2.56 4.53
C ASP A 238 9.61 2.18 3.14
N THR A 239 10.06 2.91 2.12
CA THR A 239 9.56 2.78 0.74
C THR A 239 9.63 1.35 0.21
N GLU A 240 10.69 0.60 0.52
CA GLU A 240 10.83 -0.78 0.05
C GLU A 240 9.83 -1.73 0.72
N TYR A 241 9.46 -1.49 1.98
CA TYR A 241 8.40 -2.25 2.65
C TYR A 241 7.02 -1.91 2.10
N GLN A 242 6.77 -0.65 1.72
CA GLN A 242 5.52 -0.29 1.03
C GLN A 242 5.42 -0.95 -0.35
N LYS A 243 6.50 -0.93 -1.14
CA LYS A 243 6.57 -1.64 -2.42
C LYS A 243 6.31 -3.14 -2.24
N LEU A 244 6.87 -3.75 -1.19
CA LEU A 244 6.60 -5.15 -0.85
C LEU A 244 5.13 -5.38 -0.49
N ARG A 245 4.49 -4.50 0.30
CA ARG A 245 3.03 -4.58 0.53
C ARG A 245 2.25 -4.57 -0.78
N CYS A 246 2.60 -3.67 -1.70
CA CYS A 246 1.94 -3.59 -3.01
C CYS A 246 2.13 -4.88 -3.83
N ARG A 247 3.35 -5.42 -3.90
CA ARG A 247 3.60 -6.72 -4.59
C ARG A 247 2.77 -7.84 -3.99
N VAL A 248 2.78 -7.98 -2.67
CA VAL A 248 2.05 -9.05 -2.00
C VAL A 248 0.55 -8.92 -2.27
N ASN A 249 0.00 -7.73 -2.04
CA ASN A 249 -1.43 -7.49 -2.15
C ASN A 249 -1.96 -7.64 -3.57
N TYR A 250 -1.25 -7.13 -4.58
CA TYR A 250 -1.77 -7.07 -5.95
C TYR A 250 -1.26 -8.16 -6.87
N GLN A 251 -0.16 -8.83 -6.53
CA GLN A 251 0.50 -9.80 -7.43
C GLN A 251 0.61 -11.18 -6.79
N ALA A 252 1.09 -11.28 -5.55
CA ALA A 252 1.32 -12.58 -4.92
C ALA A 252 0.03 -13.27 -4.46
N LEU A 253 -0.96 -12.50 -4.03
CA LEU A 253 -2.27 -13.01 -3.59
C LEU A 253 -3.21 -13.23 -4.77
N ARG A 254 -2.90 -14.27 -5.56
CA ARG A 254 -3.73 -14.75 -6.65
C ARG A 254 -4.73 -15.79 -6.12
N PHE A 255 -5.98 -15.69 -6.55
CA PHE A 255 -6.99 -16.71 -6.23
C PHE A 255 -6.64 -18.06 -6.84
N THR A 256 -7.23 -19.15 -6.35
CA THR A 256 -7.12 -20.47 -7.00
C THR A 256 -7.77 -20.47 -8.39
N ASP A 257 -7.36 -21.40 -9.25
CA ASP A 257 -7.87 -21.51 -10.62
C ASP A 257 -9.40 -21.64 -10.68
N PRO A 258 -10.08 -22.46 -9.85
CA PRO A 258 -11.54 -22.54 -9.88
C PRO A 258 -12.25 -21.20 -9.62
N ILE A 259 -11.71 -20.36 -8.74
CA ILE A 259 -12.26 -19.03 -8.46
C ILE A 259 -12.02 -18.08 -9.63
N GLN A 260 -10.82 -18.12 -10.24
CA GLN A 260 -10.49 -17.30 -11.40
C GLN A 260 -11.36 -17.67 -12.61
N GLU A 261 -11.48 -18.97 -12.92
CA GLU A 261 -12.30 -19.49 -14.01
C GLU A 261 -13.77 -19.10 -13.84
N MET A 262 -14.29 -19.14 -12.62
CA MET A 262 -15.65 -18.67 -12.34
C MET A 262 -15.81 -17.18 -12.63
N GLY A 263 -14.85 -16.35 -12.20
CA GLY A 263 -14.82 -14.91 -12.49
C GLY A 263 -14.74 -14.61 -13.99
N GLU A 264 -13.87 -15.31 -14.72
CA GLU A 264 -13.72 -15.17 -16.17
C GLU A 264 -14.99 -15.58 -16.91
N LYS A 265 -15.62 -16.69 -16.49
CA LYS A 265 -16.89 -17.16 -17.05
C LYS A 265 -18.00 -16.14 -16.84
N LEU A 266 -18.08 -15.51 -15.67
CA LEU A 266 -19.03 -14.43 -15.41
C LEU A 266 -18.79 -13.24 -16.34
N VAL A 267 -17.55 -12.75 -16.43
CA VAL A 267 -17.18 -11.63 -17.31
C VAL A 267 -17.48 -11.95 -18.78
N LYS A 268 -17.15 -13.16 -19.25
CA LYS A 268 -17.43 -13.62 -20.61
C LYS A 268 -18.93 -13.56 -20.91
N ARG A 269 -19.77 -14.06 -20.00
CA ARG A 269 -21.24 -14.03 -20.17
C ARG A 269 -21.81 -12.61 -20.19
N MET A 270 -21.30 -11.71 -19.35
CA MET A 270 -21.71 -10.30 -19.37
C MET A 270 -21.38 -9.65 -20.72
N ARG A 271 -20.16 -9.89 -21.23
CA ARG A 271 -19.70 -9.38 -22.53
C ARG A 271 -20.46 -9.94 -23.73
N MET A 272 -20.95 -11.18 -23.64
CA MET A 272 -21.81 -11.77 -24.67
C MET A 272 -23.16 -11.07 -24.79
N ARG A 273 -23.71 -10.52 -23.69
CA ARG A 273 -24.97 -9.76 -23.74
C ARG A 273 -24.78 -8.35 -24.25
N LYS A 274 -23.74 -7.65 -23.75
CA LYS A 274 -23.36 -6.30 -24.19
C LYS A 274 -21.84 -6.16 -24.10
N LYS A 275 -21.23 -5.55 -25.12
CA LYS A 275 -19.76 -5.33 -25.20
C LYS A 275 -19.19 -4.63 -23.96
N HIS A 276 -19.95 -3.71 -23.36
CA HIS A 276 -19.53 -2.92 -22.20
C HIS A 276 -20.52 -3.13 -21.04
N TYR A 277 -20.01 -3.13 -19.82
CA TYR A 277 -20.80 -3.23 -18.59
C TYR A 277 -20.15 -2.40 -17.48
N ILE A 278 -20.95 -2.01 -16.49
CA ILE A 278 -20.49 -1.33 -15.27
C ILE A 278 -20.55 -2.34 -14.12
N ALA A 279 -19.50 -2.40 -13.31
CA ALA A 279 -19.47 -3.17 -12.07
C ALA A 279 -19.39 -2.22 -10.88
N LEU A 280 -20.35 -2.34 -9.96
CA LEU A 280 -20.43 -1.53 -8.75
C LEU A 280 -20.39 -2.44 -7.52
N HIS A 281 -19.46 -2.17 -6.61
CA HIS A 281 -19.41 -2.84 -5.32
C HIS A 281 -20.12 -1.97 -4.28
N LEU A 282 -21.37 -2.33 -3.96
CA LEU A 282 -22.15 -1.73 -2.87
C LEU A 282 -21.93 -2.57 -1.62
N ARG A 283 -21.40 -1.94 -0.57
CA ARG A 283 -20.99 -2.62 0.67
C ARG A 283 -22.07 -2.56 1.73
#